data_AF-A0AAW0Y1M5-F1
#
_entry.id   AF-A0AAW0Y1M5-F1
#
_cell.length_a   1.000
_cell.length_b   1.000
_cell.length_c   1.000
_cell.angle_alpha   90.00
_cell.angle_beta   90.00
_cell.angle_gamma   90.00
#
_symmetry.space_group_name_H-M   'P 1'
#
loop_
_entity.id
_entity.type
_entity.pdbx_description
1 polymer ?
#
loop_
_entity_poly.entity_id
_entity_poly.type
_entity_poly.pdbx_seq_one_letter_code
_entity_poly.pdbx_strand_id
1 'polypeptide(L)'
;ILIAVKPDTTESMFLFAVTNPLENLIQLGVSLTPGGPGATNLSLYYTDGDRHMTSQAIASFLVPQFTGSWTRLSLKVTEEEVQLWFNCQVYNSVLVRRVPLQ
;
A
#
# COMPACT_ATOMS: atom_id res chain seq x y z
N ILE A 1 -1.88 3.79 9.74
CA ILE A 1 -2.95 4.00 8.73
C ILE A 1 -4.05 2.96 8.99
N LEU A 2 -5.32 3.36 9.03
CA LEU A 2 -6.47 2.48 9.27
C LEU A 2 -7.48 2.64 8.12
N ILE A 3 -7.96 1.54 7.56
CA ILE A 3 -8.83 1.54 6.39
C ILE A 3 -9.92 0.47 6.56
N ALA A 4 -11.17 0.84 6.28
CA ALA A 4 -12.26 -0.11 6.08
C ALA A 4 -12.75 0.05 4.64
N VAL A 5 -12.68 -1.03 3.85
CA VAL A 5 -12.97 -0.98 2.41
C VAL A 5 -13.75 -2.21 1.97
N LYS A 6 -14.62 -2.04 0.96
CA LYS A 6 -15.27 -3.11 0.23
C LYS A 6 -15.15 -2.83 -1.27
N PRO A 7 -14.06 -3.26 -1.93
CA PRO A 7 -13.89 -3.05 -3.37
C PRO A 7 -15.00 -3.76 -4.13
N ASP A 8 -15.51 -3.13 -5.18
CA ASP A 8 -16.47 -3.71 -6.12
C ASP A 8 -15.80 -4.31 -7.37
N THR A 9 -14.49 -4.06 -7.53
CA THR A 9 -13.66 -4.54 -8.62
C THR A 9 -12.36 -5.18 -8.12
N THR A 10 -11.71 -5.94 -8.99
CA THR A 10 -10.32 -6.43 -8.82
C THR A 10 -9.31 -5.54 -9.52
N GLU A 11 -9.76 -4.53 -10.28
CA GLU A 11 -8.89 -3.60 -10.99
C GLU A 11 -8.00 -2.80 -10.03
N SER A 12 -6.89 -2.30 -10.58
CA SER A 12 -5.94 -1.50 -9.81
C SER A 12 -6.59 -0.19 -9.34
N MET A 13 -6.48 0.11 -8.05
CA MET A 13 -7.03 1.33 -7.45
C MET A 13 -6.15 1.87 -6.33
N PHE A 14 -6.20 3.18 -6.11
CA PHE A 14 -5.66 3.81 -4.90
C PHE A 14 -6.78 3.98 -3.86
N LEU A 15 -6.51 3.56 -2.62
CA LEU A 15 -7.39 3.84 -1.47
C LEU A 15 -7.27 5.30 -1.04
N PHE A 16 -6.06 5.84 -1.15
CA PHE A 16 -5.76 7.27 -1.11
C PHE A 16 -4.39 7.51 -1.75
N ALA A 17 -4.15 8.75 -2.20
CA ALA A 17 -2.85 9.20 -2.65
C ALA A 17 -2.67 10.68 -2.31
N VAL A 18 -1.50 11.02 -1.79
CA VAL A 18 -0.97 12.38 -1.68
C VAL A 18 0.04 12.52 -2.80
N THR A 19 -0.24 13.45 -3.71
CA THR A 19 0.58 13.70 -4.89
C THR A 19 1.35 15.00 -4.77
N ASN A 20 2.38 15.15 -5.60
CA ASN A 20 2.99 16.46 -5.82
C ASN A 20 2.01 17.43 -6.50
N PRO A 21 2.32 18.75 -6.56
CA PRO A 21 1.43 19.74 -7.17
C PRO A 21 1.10 19.52 -8.65
N LEU A 22 1.91 18.74 -9.37
CA LEU A 22 1.67 18.38 -10.77
C LEU A 22 0.83 17.10 -10.92
N GLU A 23 0.42 16.48 -9.81
CA GLU A 23 -0.39 15.26 -9.76
C GLU A 23 0.22 14.06 -10.51
N ASN A 24 1.53 14.05 -10.76
CA ASN A 24 2.22 13.01 -11.52
C ASN A 24 3.11 12.10 -10.66
N LEU A 25 3.34 12.46 -9.40
CA LEU A 25 4.19 11.73 -8.47
C LEU A 25 3.44 11.48 -7.17
N ILE A 26 3.38 10.23 -6.73
CA ILE A 26 2.76 9.83 -5.47
C ILE A 26 3.80 9.93 -4.36
N GLN A 27 3.65 10.91 -3.47
CA GLN A 27 4.53 11.10 -2.32
C GLN A 27 4.18 10.15 -1.17
N LEU A 28 2.90 9.85 -1.00
CA LEU A 28 2.39 8.88 -0.02
C LEU A 28 1.09 8.29 -0.54
N GLY A 29 0.88 6.99 -0.46
CA GLY A 29 -0.38 6.40 -0.89
C GLY A 29 -0.50 4.93 -0.57
N VAL A 30 -1.71 4.39 -0.69
CA VAL A 30 -1.95 2.94 -0.59
C VAL A 30 -2.75 2.49 -1.80
N SER A 31 -2.26 1.46 -2.49
CA SER A 31 -2.96 0.86 -3.63
C SER A 31 -3.37 -0.58 -3.36
N LEU A 32 -4.40 -1.00 -4.08
CA LEU A 32 -4.79 -2.38 -4.29
C LEU A 32 -4.61 -2.69 -5.78
N THR A 33 -3.91 -3.76 -6.10
CA THR A 33 -3.75 -4.23 -7.48
C THR A 33 -3.97 -5.75 -7.57
N PRO A 34 -4.26 -6.30 -8.77
CA PRO A 34 -4.32 -7.74 -8.95
C PRO A 34 -3.01 -8.42 -8.50
N GLY A 35 -3.13 -9.41 -7.61
CA GLY A 35 -1.99 -10.18 -7.08
C GLY A 35 -1.81 -11.54 -7.76
N GLY A 36 -2.61 -11.86 -8.78
CA GLY A 36 -2.75 -13.19 -9.34
C GLY A 36 -4.05 -13.88 -8.90
N PRO A 37 -4.25 -15.17 -9.24
CA PRO A 37 -5.48 -15.88 -8.96
C PRO A 37 -5.85 -15.88 -7.47
N GLY A 38 -6.98 -15.27 -7.12
CA GLY A 38 -7.49 -15.22 -5.75
C GLY A 38 -6.67 -14.37 -4.79
N ALA A 39 -5.82 -13.47 -5.30
CA ALA A 39 -4.96 -12.63 -4.49
C ALA A 39 -5.03 -11.15 -4.89
N THR A 40 -4.86 -10.29 -3.90
CA THR A 40 -4.75 -8.83 -4.06
C THR A 40 -3.40 -8.39 -3.52
N ASN A 41 -2.68 -7.57 -4.28
CA ASN A 41 -1.45 -6.96 -3.82
C ASN A 41 -1.77 -5.58 -3.21
N LEU A 42 -1.48 -5.42 -1.91
CA LEU A 42 -1.63 -4.16 -1.18
C LEU A 42 -0.26 -3.51 -1.06
N SER A 43 -0.10 -2.31 -1.63
CA SER A 43 1.18 -1.61 -1.63
C SER A 43 1.11 -0.25 -0.94
N LEU A 44 2.07 0.02 -0.05
CA LEU A 44 2.31 1.33 0.55
C LEU A 44 3.36 2.07 -0.27
N TYR A 45 3.02 3.27 -0.71
CA TYR A 45 3.91 4.16 -1.44
C TYR A 45 4.47 5.22 -0.52
N TYR A 46 5.76 5.48 -0.66
CA TYR A 46 6.43 6.66 -0.10
C TYR A 46 7.55 7.07 -1.07
N THR A 47 7.49 8.30 -1.55
CA THR A 47 8.46 8.82 -2.50
C THR A 47 9.04 10.14 -2.00
N ASP A 48 10.36 10.20 -1.86
CA ASP A 48 11.10 11.45 -1.68
C ASP A 48 11.11 12.19 -3.03
N GLY A 49 10.24 13.20 -3.16
CA GLY A 49 10.02 13.93 -4.42
C GLY A 49 11.20 14.78 -4.88
N ASP A 50 12.18 15.04 -3.99
CA ASP A 50 13.41 15.76 -4.35
C ASP A 50 14.47 14.81 -4.93
N ARG A 51 14.37 13.51 -4.61
CA ARG A 51 15.34 12.48 -5.02
C ARG A 51 14.87 11.56 -6.13
N HIS A 52 13.56 11.37 -6.27
CA HIS A 52 12.99 10.41 -7.21
C HIS A 52 11.99 11.06 -8.15
N MET A 53 12.12 10.75 -9.44
CA MET A 53 11.20 11.20 -10.49
C MET A 53 10.01 10.25 -10.71
N THR A 54 9.98 9.10 -10.03
CA THR A 54 8.95 8.08 -10.16
C THR A 54 8.47 7.59 -8.80
N SER A 55 7.17 7.30 -8.70
CA SER A 55 6.53 6.82 -7.48
C SER A 55 7.13 5.49 -7.01
N GLN A 56 7.46 5.38 -5.72
CA GLN A 56 8.07 4.21 -5.12
C GLN A 56 7.11 3.50 -4.17
N ALA A 57 6.91 2.19 -4.38
CA ALA A 57 6.28 1.33 -3.39
C ALA A 57 7.37 0.85 -2.42
N ILE A 58 7.20 1.16 -1.13
CA ILE A 58 8.16 0.79 -0.09
C ILE A 58 7.79 -0.52 0.63
N ALA A 59 6.54 -0.95 0.54
CA ALA A 59 6.09 -2.23 1.05
C ALA A 59 4.94 -2.76 0.20
N SER A 60 4.96 -4.06 -0.10
CA SER A 60 3.91 -4.76 -0.84
C SER A 60 3.56 -6.07 -0.14
N PHE A 61 2.27 -6.36 -0.04
CA PHE A 61 1.74 -7.51 0.65
C PHE A 61 0.75 -8.24 -0.24
N LEU A 62 1.00 -9.53 -0.49
CA LEU A 62 0.04 -10.38 -1.17
C LEU A 62 -0.96 -10.94 -0.15
N VAL A 63 -2.21 -10.50 -0.23
CA VAL A 63 -3.31 -10.92 0.65
C VAL A 63 -4.36 -11.71 -0.13
N PRO A 64 -5.20 -12.53 0.53
CA PRO A 64 -6.35 -13.14 -0.12
C PRO A 64 -7.26 -12.09 -0.75
N GLN A 65 -7.79 -12.35 -1.93
CA GLN A 65 -8.72 -11.45 -2.60
C GLN A 65 -9.99 -11.26 -1.77
N PHE A 66 -10.47 -10.01 -1.70
CA PHE A 66 -11.61 -9.63 -0.86
C PHE A 66 -12.65 -8.74 -1.57
N THR A 67 -12.65 -8.72 -2.90
CA THR A 67 -13.68 -8.01 -3.70
C THR A 67 -15.08 -8.46 -3.28
N GLY A 68 -15.98 -7.50 -3.10
CA GLY A 68 -17.34 -7.71 -2.63
C GLY A 68 -17.49 -7.87 -1.12
N SER A 69 -16.39 -7.96 -0.36
CA SER A 69 -16.41 -8.17 1.10
C SER A 69 -15.80 -6.99 1.86
N TRP A 70 -16.42 -6.61 2.98
CA TRP A 70 -15.85 -5.59 3.87
C TRP A 70 -14.59 -6.14 4.54
N THR A 71 -13.49 -5.41 4.39
CA THR A 71 -12.18 -5.76 4.93
C THR A 71 -11.61 -4.60 5.72
N ARG A 72 -11.08 -4.90 6.90
CA ARG A 72 -10.36 -3.93 7.73
C ARG A 72 -8.86 -4.13 7.55
N LEU A 73 -8.18 -3.08 7.14
CA LEU A 73 -6.74 -3.04 6.90
C LEU A 73 -6.10 -2.04 7.85
N SER A 74 -4.93 -2.39 8.40
CA SER A 74 -4.07 -1.40 9.06
C SER A 74 -2.63 -1.56 8.62
N LEU A 75 -1.98 -0.44 8.35
CA LEU A 75 -0.54 -0.37 8.19
C LEU A 75 0.04 0.36 9.40
N LYS A 76 0.80 -0.36 10.22
CA LYS A 76 1.65 0.22 11.24
C LYS A 76 2.99 0.51 10.58
N VAL A 77 3.37 1.78 10.55
CA VAL A 77 4.59 2.25 9.89
C VAL A 77 5.55 2.74 10.97
N THR A 78 6.77 2.23 10.93
CA THR A 78 7.89 2.66 11.77
C THR A 78 9.05 3.09 10.87
N GLU A 79 10.19 3.44 11.45
CA GLU A 79 11.39 3.79 10.67
C GLU A 79 12.01 2.59 9.95
N GLU A 80 11.80 1.37 10.48
CA GLU A 80 12.48 0.15 10.06
C GLU A 80 11.56 -0.90 9.45
N GLU A 81 10.25 -0.82 9.75
CA GLU A 81 9.27 -1.80 9.27
C GLU A 81 7.91 -1.19 8.96
N VAL A 82 7.23 -1.82 8.01
CA VAL A 82 5.80 -1.69 7.77
C VAL A 82 5.14 -3.02 8.10
N GLN A 83 4.22 -3.02 9.05
CA GLN A 83 3.45 -4.20 9.43
C GLN A 83 2.00 -4.06 8.97
N LEU A 84 1.54 -5.05 8.19
CA LEU A 84 0.15 -5.17 7.77
C LEU A 84 -0.66 -5.95 8.79
N TRP A 85 -1.80 -5.38 9.17
CA TRP A 85 -2.88 -6.08 9.84
C TRP A 85 -4.05 -6.25 8.88
N PHE A 86 -4.51 -7.49 8.73
CA PHE A 86 -5.61 -7.87 7.86
C PHE A 86 -6.74 -8.45 8.72
N ASN A 87 -7.92 -7.84 8.70
CA ASN A 87 -9.06 -8.18 9.55
C ASN A 87 -8.70 -8.33 11.04
N CYS A 88 -7.99 -7.32 11.57
CA CYS A 88 -7.56 -7.24 12.96
C CYS A 88 -6.52 -8.29 13.40
N GLN A 89 -5.92 -9.03 12.46
CA GLN A 89 -4.83 -9.97 12.71
C GLN A 89 -3.55 -9.51 12.05
N VAL A 90 -2.40 -9.69 12.70
CA VAL A 90 -1.09 -9.47 12.09
C VAL A 90 -0.96 -10.41 10.90
N TYR A 91 -0.73 -9.85 9.72
CA TYR A 91 -0.58 -10.63 8.49
C TYR A 91 0.88 -10.86 8.14
N ASN A 92 1.65 -9.78 7.95
CA ASN A 92 3.07 -9.85 7.65
C ASN A 92 3.76 -8.50 7.94
N SER A 93 5.09 -8.51 7.98
CA SER A 93 5.94 -7.32 8.11
C SER A 93 6.94 -7.25 6.96
N VAL A 94 7.22 -6.04 6.48
CA VAL A 94 8.28 -5.77 5.50
C VAL A 94 9.24 -4.78 6.12
N LEU A 95 10.54 -5.11 6.13
CA LEU A 95 11.58 -4.16 6.52
C LEU A 95 11.68 -3.06 5.48
N VAL A 96 11.66 -1.82 5.94
CA VAL A 96 11.78 -0.63 5.10
C VAL A 96 12.88 0.27 5.63
N ARG A 97 13.37 1.14 4.76
CA ARG A 97 14.18 2.28 5.18
C ARG A 97 13.55 3.52 4.60
N ARG A 98 13.56 4.61 5.36
CA ARG A 98 13.04 5.91 4.91
C ARG A 98 13.64 6.34 3.57
N VAL A 99 14.91 6.03 3.35
CA VAL A 99 15.57 6.18 2.05
C VAL A 99 15.88 4.76 1.55
N PRO A 100 15.18 4.25 0.52
CA PRO A 100 15.56 3.02 -0.15
C PRO A 100 17.03 3.12 -0.59
N LEU A 101 17.79 2.04 -0.42
CA LEU A 101 19.24 2.02 -0.60
C LEU A 101 19.69 2.77 -1.87
N GLN A 102 20.65 3.66 -1.68
CA GLN A 102 21.58 4.08 -2.72
C GLN A 102 22.31 2.87 -3.30
#